data_AF-A0A1I2T7T7-F1
#
_entry.id   AF-A0A1I2T7T7-F1
#
_cell.length_a   1.000
_cell.length_b   1.000
_cell.length_c   1.000
_cell.angle_alpha   90.00
_cell.angle_beta   90.00
_cell.angle_gamma   90.00
#
_symmetry.space_group_name_H-M   'P 1'
#
loop_
_entity.id
_entity.type
_entity.pdbx_description
1 polymer ?
#
loop_
_entity_poly.entity_id
_entity_poly.type
_entity_poly.pdbx_seq_one_letter_code
_entity_poly.pdbx_strand_id
1 'polypeptide(L)'
;MIKEQIYRCADRILTSGVQPTPENISIDCQMSIEEVLPHWQSWKRDLSARISFGQKDVYVPDAPDSMSIAFGRIWQQAVEEASSRLVSDQRHLGTNVEEAGRVTEDTIKEMQYRQQDLENRLREQNQKVGELGGHNKALEAELSVLKSGFASETTQRKQEEQIRSNVEHELAHLRKTYEDSKRTFDQRIKDEQRHMLEAVSKADVDARYYKNALEKLRDEVGKKESVLTKSIHDLKAELAKKDVKIETQRTQLRSQDAELKLLKQDNALQSRELARYTSSLLAETNKTKRLEDKARDLDGEIRRLNQKQHNSTVDWSRRENSLRKILKDKEDELVRTLARLTSLEKRIITQDEELRRLNSRL
;
A
#
# COMPACT_ATOMS: atom_id res chain seq x y z
N MET A 1 88.26 -140.30 -22.06
CA MET A 1 88.00 -141.23 -23.18
C MET A 1 87.09 -140.62 -24.25
N ILE A 2 85.92 -140.05 -23.91
CA ILE A 2 84.99 -139.45 -24.89
C ILE A 2 85.62 -138.31 -25.73
N LYS A 3 86.29 -137.34 -25.09
CA LYS A 3 86.96 -136.21 -25.78
C LYS A 3 87.98 -136.70 -26.83
N GLU A 4 88.83 -137.67 -26.50
CA GLU A 4 89.83 -138.20 -27.44
C GLU A 4 89.20 -138.99 -28.59
N GLN A 5 88.09 -139.69 -28.32
CA GLN A 5 87.37 -140.44 -29.35
C GLN A 5 86.69 -139.50 -30.35
N ILE A 6 86.07 -138.42 -29.86
CA ILE A 6 85.53 -137.33 -30.69
C ILE A 6 86.64 -136.65 -31.49
N TYR A 7 87.80 -136.40 -30.90
CA TYR A 7 88.94 -135.79 -31.60
C TYR A 7 89.47 -136.73 -32.69
N ARG A 8 89.55 -138.04 -32.43
CA ARG A 8 89.93 -139.03 -33.45
C ARG A 8 88.91 -139.17 -34.58
N CYS A 9 87.61 -139.16 -34.29
CA CYS A 9 86.57 -139.13 -35.32
C CYS A 9 86.66 -137.84 -36.15
N ALA A 10 86.77 -136.68 -35.49
CA ALA A 10 86.92 -135.39 -36.16
C ALA A 10 88.20 -135.33 -37.02
N ASP A 11 89.33 -135.83 -36.51
CA ASP A 11 90.59 -135.85 -37.23
C ASP A 11 90.54 -136.86 -38.39
N ARG A 12 89.87 -138.00 -38.23
CA ARG A 12 89.66 -138.98 -39.31
C ARG A 12 88.82 -138.40 -40.45
N ILE A 13 87.69 -137.76 -40.12
CA ILE A 13 86.82 -137.07 -41.09
C ILE A 13 87.59 -135.93 -41.78
N LEU A 14 88.43 -135.20 -41.03
CA LEU A 14 89.27 -134.15 -41.59
C LEU A 14 90.33 -134.71 -42.54
N THR A 15 90.98 -135.84 -42.21
CA THR A 15 91.95 -136.49 -43.09
C THR A 15 91.33 -137.11 -44.35
N SER A 16 90.03 -137.44 -44.34
CA SER A 16 89.32 -137.84 -45.55
C SER A 16 88.88 -136.65 -46.43
N GLY A 17 89.29 -135.43 -46.08
CA GLY A 17 89.07 -134.22 -46.87
C GLY A 17 87.71 -133.55 -46.67
N VAL A 18 86.92 -133.99 -45.69
CA VAL A 18 85.60 -133.43 -45.37
C VAL A 18 85.67 -132.62 -44.08
N GLN A 19 85.04 -131.44 -44.04
CA GLN A 19 85.03 -130.63 -42.83
C GLN A 19 84.20 -131.32 -41.72
N PRO A 20 84.76 -131.59 -40.53
CA PRO A 20 84.02 -132.24 -39.46
C PRO A 20 82.99 -131.30 -38.84
N THR A 21 81.71 -131.61 -39.01
CA THR A 21 80.61 -130.96 -38.30
C THR A 21 80.18 -131.79 -37.08
N PRO A 22 79.56 -131.18 -36.05
CA PRO A 22 79.07 -131.92 -34.88
C PRO A 22 78.16 -133.09 -35.25
N GLU A 23 77.34 -132.92 -36.29
CA GLU A 23 76.40 -133.93 -36.78
C GLU A 23 77.15 -135.11 -37.41
N ASN A 24 78.16 -134.84 -38.24
CA ASN A 24 78.94 -135.90 -38.89
C ASN A 24 79.75 -136.70 -37.86
N ILE A 25 80.34 -136.03 -36.87
CA ILE A 25 81.09 -136.69 -35.80
C ILE A 25 80.15 -137.48 -34.89
N SER A 26 78.97 -136.95 -34.59
CA SER A 26 77.93 -137.65 -33.82
C SER A 26 77.52 -138.95 -34.50
N ILE A 27 77.32 -138.95 -35.82
CA ILE A 27 76.97 -140.16 -36.59
C ILE A 27 78.14 -141.16 -36.58
N ASP A 28 79.35 -140.70 -36.90
CA ASP A 28 80.51 -141.57 -37.12
C ASP A 28 81.03 -142.21 -35.81
N CYS A 29 80.92 -141.49 -34.70
CA CYS A 29 81.27 -141.97 -33.36
C CYS A 29 80.05 -142.51 -32.57
N GLN A 30 78.84 -142.49 -33.14
CA GLN A 30 77.56 -142.91 -32.54
C GLN A 30 77.29 -142.29 -31.15
N MET A 31 77.45 -140.96 -31.04
CA MET A 31 77.27 -140.20 -29.80
C MET A 31 76.22 -139.09 -29.94
N SER A 32 75.64 -138.63 -28.84
CA SER A 32 74.70 -137.49 -28.83
C SER A 32 75.38 -136.18 -29.27
N ILE A 33 74.71 -135.39 -30.12
CA ILE A 33 75.20 -134.08 -30.58
C ILE A 33 75.50 -133.15 -29.41
N GLU A 34 74.71 -133.19 -28.34
CA GLU A 34 74.87 -132.32 -27.17
C GLU A 34 76.17 -132.60 -26.41
N GLU A 35 76.63 -133.84 -26.41
CA GLU A 35 77.93 -134.21 -25.82
C GLU A 35 79.09 -133.89 -26.76
N VAL A 36 78.86 -133.95 -28.07
CA VAL A 36 79.84 -133.63 -29.10
C VAL A 36 80.08 -132.13 -29.20
N LEU A 37 79.06 -131.28 -29.07
CA LEU A 37 79.13 -129.84 -29.34
C LEU A 37 80.22 -129.10 -28.53
N PRO A 38 80.31 -129.25 -27.19
CA PRO A 38 81.30 -128.53 -26.39
C PRO A 38 82.73 -129.01 -26.71
N HIS A 39 82.88 -130.33 -26.93
CA HIS A 39 84.16 -130.93 -27.24
C HIS A 39 84.60 -130.65 -28.68
N TRP A 40 83.67 -130.55 -29.62
CA TRP A 40 83.92 -130.09 -31.00
C TRP A 40 84.27 -128.60 -31.05
N GLN A 41 83.60 -127.74 -30.27
CA GLN A 41 83.98 -126.33 -30.16
C GLN A 41 85.39 -126.17 -29.56
N SER A 42 85.73 -126.95 -28.53
CA SER A 42 87.10 -127.02 -28.01
C SER A 42 88.07 -127.58 -29.06
N TRP A 43 87.69 -128.64 -29.78
CA TRP A 43 88.50 -129.21 -30.86
C TRP A 43 88.79 -128.16 -31.93
N LYS A 44 87.78 -127.37 -32.35
CA LYS A 44 87.86 -126.31 -33.36
C LYS A 44 88.72 -125.13 -32.89
N ARG A 45 88.58 -124.73 -31.63
CA ARG A 45 89.44 -123.68 -31.03
C ARG A 45 90.89 -124.14 -30.96
N ASP A 46 91.11 -125.36 -30.51
CA ASP A 46 92.44 -125.95 -30.32
C ASP A 46 93.02 -126.47 -31.66
N LEU A 47 92.23 -126.51 -32.73
CA LEU A 47 92.62 -126.95 -34.07
C LEU A 47 93.76 -126.10 -34.63
N SER A 48 93.65 -124.78 -34.47
CA SER A 48 94.67 -123.82 -34.93
C SER A 48 96.03 -124.01 -34.23
N ALA A 49 96.04 -124.50 -32.98
CA ALA A 49 97.25 -124.81 -32.24
C ALA A 49 97.78 -126.24 -32.49
N ARG A 50 96.90 -127.18 -32.86
CA ARG A 50 97.23 -128.59 -33.15
C ARG A 50 97.71 -128.81 -34.58
N ILE A 51 97.24 -128.01 -35.52
CA ILE A 51 97.74 -127.98 -36.90
C ILE A 51 98.95 -127.04 -36.90
N SER A 52 100.11 -127.55 -36.50
CA SER A 52 101.36 -126.83 -36.72
C SER A 52 101.76 -126.99 -38.19
N PHE A 53 101.70 -125.90 -38.97
CA PHE A 53 102.28 -125.83 -40.33
C PHE A 53 103.82 -125.78 -40.32
N GLY A 54 104.43 -126.46 -39.34
CA GLY A 54 105.86 -126.48 -39.07
C GLY A 54 106.53 -127.78 -39.50
N GLN A 55 106.02 -128.48 -40.52
CA GLN A 55 106.84 -129.47 -41.21
C GLN A 55 107.71 -128.74 -42.23
N LYS A 56 108.99 -128.56 -41.86
CA LYS A 56 110.02 -127.89 -42.67
C LYS A 56 110.36 -128.61 -43.97
N ASP A 57 109.92 -129.85 -44.15
CA ASP A 57 110.15 -130.64 -45.35
C ASP A 57 108.82 -131.21 -45.85
N VAL A 58 108.21 -130.51 -46.81
CA VAL A 58 107.07 -131.02 -47.59
C VAL A 58 107.64 -132.03 -48.58
N TYR A 59 107.62 -133.33 -48.25
CA TYR A 59 108.07 -134.39 -49.16
C TYR A 59 106.89 -134.90 -50.00
N VAL A 60 106.95 -134.69 -51.32
CA VAL A 60 105.97 -135.21 -52.29
C VAL A 60 106.56 -136.48 -52.94
N PRO A 61 106.00 -137.69 -52.70
CA PRO A 61 106.51 -138.92 -53.30
C PRO A 61 106.44 -138.89 -54.84
N ASP A 62 107.46 -139.40 -55.51
CA ASP A 62 107.69 -139.40 -56.98
C ASP A 62 107.99 -138.04 -57.66
N ALA A 63 108.22 -136.96 -56.89
CA ALA A 63 108.63 -135.66 -57.44
C ALA A 63 110.06 -135.27 -57.02
N PRO A 64 110.91 -134.74 -57.92
CA PRO A 64 112.27 -134.31 -57.58
C PRO A 64 112.28 -133.19 -56.52
N ASP A 65 113.23 -133.26 -55.56
CA ASP A 65 113.32 -132.39 -54.37
C ASP A 65 113.17 -130.87 -54.62
N SER A 66 113.53 -130.40 -55.81
CA SER A 66 113.35 -128.99 -56.23
C SER A 66 111.89 -128.51 -56.21
N MET A 67 110.91 -129.40 -56.48
CA MET A 67 109.49 -129.05 -56.49
C MET A 67 108.90 -129.01 -55.07
N SER A 68 109.33 -129.93 -54.21
CA SER A 68 108.96 -129.99 -52.80
C SER A 68 109.26 -128.68 -52.05
N ILE A 69 110.43 -128.06 -52.31
CA ILE A 69 110.80 -126.76 -51.74
C ILE A 69 109.92 -125.62 -52.29
N ALA A 70 109.58 -125.65 -53.59
CA ALA A 70 108.75 -124.63 -54.21
C ALA A 70 107.31 -124.65 -53.66
N PHE A 71 106.73 -125.84 -53.49
CA PHE A 71 105.40 -125.98 -52.88
C PHE A 71 105.38 -125.52 -51.42
N GLY A 72 106.43 -125.80 -50.64
CA GLY A 72 106.55 -125.30 -49.26
C GLY A 72 106.53 -123.76 -49.19
N ARG A 73 107.23 -123.08 -50.11
CA ARG A 73 107.19 -121.60 -50.19
C ARG A 73 105.81 -121.07 -50.57
N ILE A 74 105.15 -121.68 -51.56
CA ILE A 74 103.81 -121.25 -52.00
C ILE A 74 102.79 -121.40 -50.85
N TRP A 75 102.88 -122.49 -50.09
CA TRP A 75 102.01 -122.70 -48.93
C TRP A 75 102.23 -121.65 -47.84
N GLN A 76 103.50 -121.36 -47.52
CA GLN A 76 103.84 -120.36 -46.51
C GLN A 76 103.35 -118.96 -46.91
N GLN A 77 103.48 -118.62 -48.20
CA GLN A 77 102.97 -117.36 -48.76
C GLN A 77 101.43 -117.29 -48.69
N ALA A 78 100.72 -118.39 -48.99
CA ALA A 78 99.26 -118.43 -48.91
C ALA A 78 98.74 -118.27 -47.46
N VAL A 79 99.44 -118.83 -46.48
CA VAL A 79 99.09 -118.70 -45.05
C VAL A 79 99.32 -117.27 -44.56
N GLU A 80 100.44 -116.64 -44.94
CA GLU A 80 100.69 -115.23 -44.64
C GLU A 80 99.61 -114.33 -45.25
N GLU A 81 99.21 -114.58 -46.50
CA GLU A 81 98.15 -113.81 -47.18
C GLU A 81 96.79 -113.97 -46.50
N ALA A 82 96.40 -115.19 -46.11
CA ALA A 82 95.16 -115.43 -45.38
C ALA A 82 95.14 -114.73 -44.01
N SER A 83 96.28 -114.74 -43.30
CA SER A 83 96.39 -114.04 -42.01
C SER A 83 96.30 -112.51 -42.16
N SER A 84 96.89 -111.96 -43.22
CA SER A 84 96.83 -110.53 -43.56
C SER A 84 95.40 -110.09 -43.89
N ARG A 85 94.68 -110.90 -44.67
CA ARG A 85 93.26 -110.66 -45.00
C ARG A 85 92.38 -110.63 -43.76
N LEU A 86 92.56 -111.56 -42.83
CA LEU A 86 91.78 -111.60 -41.59
C LEU A 86 91.98 -110.35 -40.72
N VAL A 87 93.24 -109.88 -40.60
CA VAL A 87 93.55 -108.65 -39.85
C VAL A 87 92.95 -107.42 -40.54
N SER A 88 92.96 -107.38 -41.87
CA SER A 88 92.31 -106.33 -42.65
C SER A 88 90.80 -106.30 -42.43
N ASP A 89 90.15 -107.45 -42.45
CA ASP A 89 88.70 -107.57 -42.24
C ASP A 89 88.31 -107.13 -40.82
N GLN A 90 89.07 -107.53 -39.79
CA GLN A 90 88.83 -107.08 -38.42
C GLN A 90 88.99 -105.56 -38.27
N ARG A 91 89.99 -104.95 -38.93
CA ARG A 91 90.16 -103.50 -38.95
C ARG A 91 89.00 -102.80 -39.66
N HIS A 92 88.53 -103.33 -40.80
CA HIS A 92 87.38 -102.79 -41.52
C HIS A 92 86.07 -102.90 -40.74
N LEU A 93 85.83 -104.02 -40.06
CA LEU A 93 84.69 -104.15 -39.15
C LEU A 93 84.78 -103.15 -38.00
N GLY A 94 85.95 -102.96 -37.40
CA GLY A 94 86.18 -101.95 -36.36
C GLY A 94 85.87 -100.53 -36.84
N THR A 95 86.38 -100.12 -38.01
CA THR A 95 86.11 -98.80 -38.59
C THR A 95 84.63 -98.60 -38.94
N ASN A 96 83.96 -99.62 -39.46
CA ASN A 96 82.53 -99.54 -39.79
C ASN A 96 81.66 -99.40 -38.53
N VAL A 97 82.03 -100.07 -37.43
CA VAL A 97 81.32 -99.94 -36.14
C VAL A 97 81.56 -98.56 -35.54
N GLU A 98 82.77 -98.01 -35.61
CA GLU A 98 83.06 -96.65 -35.15
C GLU A 98 82.33 -95.58 -36.00
N GLU A 99 82.28 -95.75 -37.31
CA GLU A 99 81.58 -94.85 -38.23
C GLU A 99 80.06 -94.89 -38.03
N ALA A 100 79.47 -96.09 -37.89
CA ALA A 100 78.07 -96.24 -37.51
C ALA A 100 77.79 -95.59 -36.14
N GLY A 101 78.71 -95.75 -35.17
CA GLY A 101 78.65 -95.08 -33.88
C GLY A 101 78.61 -93.56 -34.00
N ARG A 102 79.49 -92.97 -34.81
CA ARG A 102 79.52 -91.51 -35.06
C ARG A 102 78.23 -91.01 -35.72
N VAL A 103 77.73 -91.70 -36.74
CA VAL A 103 76.46 -91.33 -37.40
C VAL A 103 75.29 -91.40 -36.41
N THR A 104 75.24 -92.43 -35.56
CA THR A 104 74.23 -92.49 -34.50
C THR A 104 74.40 -91.38 -33.46
N GLU A 105 75.62 -91.02 -33.10
CA GLU A 105 75.88 -89.93 -32.16
C GLU A 105 75.50 -88.55 -32.73
N ASP A 106 75.83 -88.31 -34.00
CA ASP A 106 75.51 -87.07 -34.71
C ASP A 106 74.00 -86.93 -34.91
N THR A 107 73.31 -88.01 -35.28
CA THR A 107 71.84 -88.00 -35.37
C THR A 107 71.18 -87.80 -34.01
N ILE A 108 71.71 -88.38 -32.93
CA ILE A 108 71.22 -88.13 -31.57
C ILE A 108 71.42 -86.66 -31.20
N LYS A 109 72.57 -86.06 -31.50
CA LYS A 109 72.83 -84.63 -31.26
C LYS A 109 71.88 -83.74 -32.05
N GLU A 110 71.66 -84.02 -33.34
CA GLU A 110 70.71 -83.27 -34.17
C GLU A 110 69.28 -83.36 -33.61
N MET A 111 68.84 -84.55 -33.20
CA MET A 111 67.56 -84.75 -32.55
C MET A 111 67.45 -83.99 -31.22
N GLN A 112 68.51 -83.98 -30.41
CA GLN A 112 68.57 -83.23 -29.16
C GLN A 112 68.50 -81.71 -29.41
N TYR A 113 69.24 -81.18 -30.39
CA TYR A 113 69.15 -79.77 -30.77
C TYR A 113 67.77 -79.40 -31.27
N ARG A 114 67.17 -80.23 -32.12
CA ARG A 114 65.81 -80.02 -32.63
C ARG A 114 64.77 -80.07 -31.51
N GLN A 115 64.91 -81.02 -30.59
CA GLN A 115 64.05 -81.10 -29.41
C GLN A 115 64.20 -79.83 -28.54
N GLN A 116 65.42 -79.38 -28.29
CA GLN A 116 65.68 -78.17 -27.52
C GLN A 116 65.10 -76.91 -28.21
N ASP A 117 65.23 -76.77 -29.53
CA ASP A 117 64.62 -75.67 -30.29
C ASP A 117 63.09 -75.71 -30.19
N LEU A 118 62.47 -76.89 -30.33
CA LEU A 118 61.03 -77.05 -30.16
C LEU A 118 60.57 -76.73 -28.74
N GLU A 119 61.30 -77.18 -27.72
CA GLU A 119 61.01 -76.87 -26.31
C GLU A 119 61.15 -75.36 -26.04
N ASN A 120 62.16 -74.69 -26.60
CA ASN A 120 62.34 -73.26 -26.47
C ASN A 120 61.18 -72.49 -27.14
N ARG A 121 60.82 -72.86 -28.38
CA ARG A 121 59.66 -72.27 -29.07
C ARG A 121 58.36 -72.50 -28.32
N LEU A 122 58.17 -73.68 -27.72
CA LEU A 122 57.00 -73.98 -26.89
C LEU A 122 56.96 -73.09 -25.64
N ARG A 123 58.10 -72.88 -24.96
CA ARG A 123 58.19 -71.96 -23.81
C ARG A 123 57.86 -70.52 -24.22
N GLU A 124 58.42 -70.03 -25.32
CA GLU A 124 58.14 -68.70 -25.84
C GLU A 124 56.67 -68.53 -26.24
N GLN A 125 56.08 -69.53 -26.89
CA GLN A 125 54.65 -69.51 -27.23
C GLN A 125 53.78 -69.50 -25.98
N ASN A 126 54.09 -70.33 -24.97
CA ASN A 126 53.36 -70.34 -23.71
C ASN A 126 53.47 -69.00 -22.98
N GLN A 127 54.64 -68.37 -22.99
CA GLN A 127 54.81 -67.03 -22.45
C GLN A 127 53.94 -66.01 -23.19
N LYS A 128 53.97 -65.98 -24.52
CA LYS A 128 53.14 -65.08 -25.34
C LYS A 128 51.64 -65.31 -25.11
N VAL A 129 51.20 -66.56 -24.99
CA VAL A 129 49.80 -66.90 -24.66
C VAL A 129 49.43 -66.38 -23.27
N GLY A 130 50.34 -66.50 -22.29
CA GLY A 130 50.17 -65.92 -20.96
C GLY A 130 50.03 -64.39 -20.99
N GLU A 131 50.91 -63.71 -21.73
CA GLU A 131 50.90 -62.24 -21.89
C GLU A 131 49.62 -61.75 -22.58
N LEU A 132 49.19 -62.42 -23.66
CA LEU A 132 47.94 -62.12 -24.37
C LEU A 132 46.72 -62.40 -23.49
N GLY A 133 46.75 -63.47 -22.69
CA GLY A 133 45.70 -63.76 -21.71
C GLY A 133 45.61 -62.67 -20.62
N GLY A 134 46.75 -62.13 -20.19
CA GLY A 134 46.82 -60.97 -19.30
C GLY A 134 46.22 -59.71 -19.92
N HIS A 135 46.59 -59.40 -21.17
CA HIS A 135 46.05 -58.25 -21.91
C HIS A 135 44.53 -58.36 -22.13
N ASN A 136 44.02 -59.54 -22.49
CA ASN A 136 42.57 -59.75 -22.63
C ASN A 136 41.83 -59.49 -21.31
N LYS A 137 42.35 -59.98 -20.17
CA LYS A 137 41.74 -59.70 -18.86
C LYS A 137 41.76 -58.21 -18.52
N ALA A 138 42.84 -57.50 -18.85
CA ALA A 138 42.93 -56.05 -18.65
C ALA A 138 41.89 -55.30 -19.51
N LEU A 139 41.78 -55.65 -20.80
CA LEU A 139 40.78 -55.07 -21.70
C LEU A 139 39.34 -55.39 -21.27
N GLU A 140 39.08 -56.59 -20.78
CA GLU A 140 37.76 -56.96 -20.21
C GLU A 140 37.43 -56.13 -18.96
N ALA A 141 38.40 -55.87 -18.10
CA ALA A 141 38.23 -55.01 -16.94
C ALA A 141 37.95 -53.55 -17.35
N GLU A 142 38.70 -53.02 -18.31
CA GLU A 142 38.46 -51.67 -18.86
C GLU A 142 37.07 -51.56 -19.49
N LEU A 143 36.66 -52.55 -20.29
CA LEU A 143 35.32 -52.60 -20.87
C LEU A 143 34.23 -52.64 -19.80
N SER A 144 34.45 -53.37 -18.70
CA SER A 144 33.50 -53.43 -17.58
C SER A 144 33.37 -52.07 -16.88
N VAL A 145 34.49 -51.41 -16.59
CA VAL A 145 34.51 -50.07 -15.99
C VAL A 145 33.83 -49.05 -16.91
N LEU A 146 34.13 -49.07 -18.21
CA LEU A 146 33.50 -48.19 -19.19
C LEU A 146 31.99 -48.42 -19.31
N LYS A 147 31.54 -49.68 -19.29
CA LYS A 147 30.10 -50.01 -19.27
C LYS A 147 29.40 -49.47 -18.03
N SER A 148 30.03 -49.62 -16.85
CA SER A 148 29.52 -49.06 -15.60
C SER A 148 29.47 -47.53 -15.65
N GLY A 149 30.55 -46.90 -16.14
CA GLY A 149 30.63 -45.46 -16.34
C GLY A 149 29.53 -44.94 -17.27
N PHE A 150 29.29 -45.62 -18.40
CA PHE A 150 28.25 -45.24 -19.35
C PHE A 150 26.84 -45.35 -18.76
N ALA A 151 26.57 -46.40 -17.97
CA ALA A 151 25.29 -46.56 -17.28
C ALA A 151 25.07 -45.47 -16.21
N SER A 152 26.12 -45.11 -15.46
CA SER A 152 26.08 -44.01 -14.50
C SER A 152 25.83 -42.67 -15.19
N GLU A 153 26.59 -42.37 -16.25
CA GLU A 153 26.47 -41.13 -17.03
C GLU A 153 25.06 -41.00 -17.63
N THR A 154 24.52 -42.09 -18.19
CA THR A 154 23.15 -42.12 -18.72
C THR A 154 22.12 -41.82 -17.63
N THR A 155 22.35 -42.31 -16.40
CA THR A 155 21.45 -42.07 -15.27
C THR A 155 21.53 -40.63 -14.79
N GLN A 156 22.74 -40.08 -14.67
CA GLN A 156 22.95 -38.67 -14.33
C GLN A 156 22.31 -37.74 -15.37
N ARG A 157 22.53 -38.02 -16.66
CA ARG A 157 21.94 -37.24 -17.74
C ARG A 157 20.40 -37.23 -17.70
N LYS A 158 19.77 -38.37 -17.42
CA LYS A 158 18.31 -38.45 -17.22
C LYS A 158 17.84 -37.61 -16.02
N GLN A 159 18.59 -37.61 -14.92
CA GLN A 159 18.28 -36.78 -13.75
C GLN A 159 18.41 -35.29 -14.08
N GLU A 160 19.47 -34.89 -14.78
CA GLU A 160 19.67 -33.51 -15.22
C GLU A 160 18.57 -33.03 -16.18
N GLU A 161 18.17 -33.88 -17.14
CA GLU A 161 17.06 -33.57 -18.06
C GLU A 161 15.74 -33.37 -17.29
N GLN A 162 15.48 -34.19 -16.28
CA GLN A 162 14.30 -34.02 -15.41
C GLN A 162 14.37 -32.71 -14.61
N ILE A 163 15.54 -32.39 -14.03
CA ILE A 163 15.73 -31.14 -13.28
C ILE A 163 15.54 -29.93 -14.22
N ARG A 164 16.12 -29.97 -15.42
CA ARG A 164 15.93 -28.93 -16.44
C ARG A 164 14.46 -28.75 -16.76
N SER A 165 13.73 -29.84 -17.02
CA SER A 165 12.28 -29.78 -17.30
C SER A 165 11.48 -29.18 -16.13
N ASN A 166 11.83 -29.50 -14.89
CA ASN A 166 11.17 -28.93 -13.71
C ASN A 166 11.43 -27.42 -13.60
N VAL A 167 12.68 -27.00 -13.78
CA VAL A 167 13.07 -25.58 -13.73
C VAL A 167 12.40 -24.79 -14.87
N GLU A 168 12.29 -25.36 -16.07
CA GLU A 168 11.56 -24.73 -17.18
C GLU A 168 10.07 -24.55 -16.85
N HIS A 169 9.44 -25.54 -16.20
CA HIS A 169 8.05 -25.43 -15.76
C HIS A 169 7.88 -24.35 -14.67
N GLU A 170 8.75 -24.31 -13.67
CA GLU A 170 8.75 -23.30 -12.62
C GLU A 170 8.97 -21.89 -13.18
N LEU A 171 9.90 -21.73 -14.13
CA LEU A 171 10.13 -20.45 -14.83
C LEU A 171 8.90 -20.01 -15.62
N ALA A 172 8.23 -20.92 -16.32
CA ALA A 172 6.99 -20.61 -17.05
C ALA A 172 5.88 -20.18 -16.08
N HIS A 173 5.72 -20.89 -14.97
CA HIS A 173 4.75 -20.53 -13.93
C HIS A 173 5.07 -19.16 -13.32
N LEU A 174 6.34 -18.89 -12.99
CA LEU A 174 6.77 -17.61 -12.40
C LEU A 174 6.58 -16.43 -13.37
N ARG A 175 6.83 -16.63 -14.66
CA ARG A 175 6.54 -15.61 -15.69
C ARG A 175 5.06 -15.29 -15.76
N LYS A 176 4.20 -16.31 -15.76
CA LYS A 176 2.75 -16.13 -15.78
C LYS A 176 2.25 -15.40 -14.53
N THR A 177 2.68 -15.81 -13.34
CA THR A 177 2.27 -15.16 -12.09
C THR A 177 2.76 -13.71 -12.02
N TYR A 178 3.96 -13.43 -12.53
CA TYR A 178 4.47 -12.07 -12.66
C TYR A 178 3.61 -11.23 -13.62
N GLU A 179 3.26 -11.75 -14.80
CA GLU A 179 2.39 -11.06 -15.77
C GLU A 179 0.99 -10.81 -15.21
N ASP A 180 0.38 -11.79 -14.55
CA ASP A 180 -0.94 -11.66 -13.91
C ASP A 180 -0.91 -10.63 -12.77
N SER A 181 0.15 -10.64 -11.95
CA SER A 181 0.37 -9.66 -10.88
C SER A 181 0.54 -8.24 -11.44
N LYS A 182 1.40 -8.08 -12.47
CA LYS A 182 1.60 -6.81 -13.16
C LYS A 182 0.31 -6.27 -13.73
N ARG A 183 -0.46 -7.10 -14.44
CA ARG A 183 -1.77 -6.73 -15.01
C ARG A 183 -2.75 -6.28 -13.92
N THR A 184 -2.80 -6.99 -12.80
CA THR A 184 -3.67 -6.66 -11.67
C THR A 184 -3.25 -5.33 -11.03
N PHE A 185 -1.95 -5.09 -10.88
CA PHE A 185 -1.42 -3.86 -10.32
C PHE A 185 -1.70 -2.66 -11.25
N ASP A 186 -1.42 -2.80 -12.55
CA ASP A 186 -1.72 -1.77 -13.55
C ASP A 186 -3.22 -1.42 -13.60
N GLN A 187 -4.09 -2.43 -13.45
CA GLN A 187 -5.54 -2.22 -13.36
C GLN A 187 -5.93 -1.46 -12.09
N ARG A 188 -5.38 -1.84 -10.93
CA ARG A 188 -5.61 -1.11 -9.66
C ARG A 188 -5.18 0.34 -9.74
N ILE A 189 -4.00 0.61 -10.33
CA ILE A 189 -3.53 1.99 -10.53
C ILE A 189 -4.52 2.79 -11.39
N LYS A 190 -5.00 2.22 -12.50
CA LYS A 190 -5.98 2.89 -13.37
C LYS A 190 -7.29 3.17 -12.64
N ASP A 191 -7.79 2.21 -11.88
CA ASP A 191 -9.03 2.36 -11.11
C ASP A 191 -8.88 3.40 -9.99
N GLU A 192 -7.74 3.42 -9.30
CA GLU A 192 -7.44 4.39 -8.25
C GLU A 192 -7.24 5.80 -8.81
N GLN A 193 -6.56 5.94 -9.95
CA GLN A 193 -6.45 7.22 -10.67
C GLN A 193 -7.83 7.75 -11.09
N ARG A 194 -8.70 6.88 -11.62
CA ARG A 194 -10.08 7.25 -11.96
C ARG A 194 -10.87 7.67 -10.72
N HIS A 195 -10.80 6.91 -9.63
CA HIS A 195 -11.47 7.24 -8.39
C HIS A 195 -10.99 8.58 -7.81
N MET A 196 -9.67 8.86 -7.84
CA MET A 196 -9.13 10.15 -7.42
C MET A 196 -9.63 11.30 -8.30
N LEU A 197 -9.69 11.12 -9.62
CA LEU A 197 -10.24 12.14 -10.53
C LEU A 197 -11.74 12.41 -10.26
N GLU A 198 -12.53 11.36 -10.03
CA GLU A 198 -13.95 11.49 -9.67
C GLU A 198 -14.12 12.22 -8.31
N ALA A 199 -13.29 11.90 -7.31
CA ALA A 199 -13.29 12.57 -6.02
C ALA A 199 -12.92 14.06 -6.13
N VAL A 200 -11.88 14.39 -6.91
CA VAL A 200 -11.48 15.78 -7.18
C VAL A 200 -12.58 16.53 -7.93
N SER A 201 -13.18 15.91 -8.95
CA SER A 201 -14.28 16.53 -9.70
C SER A 201 -15.49 16.82 -8.80
N LYS A 202 -15.82 15.93 -7.87
CA LYS A 202 -16.90 16.16 -6.90
C LYS A 202 -16.56 17.31 -5.96
N ALA A 203 -15.33 17.34 -5.44
CA ALA A 203 -14.86 18.43 -4.59
C ALA A 203 -14.85 19.80 -5.30
N ASP A 204 -14.52 19.86 -6.60
CA ASP A 204 -14.57 21.11 -7.38
C ASP A 204 -16.01 21.61 -7.56
N VAL A 205 -16.96 20.69 -7.80
CA VAL A 205 -18.38 21.03 -7.87
C VAL A 205 -18.88 21.58 -6.53
N ASP A 206 -18.55 20.91 -5.42
CA ASP A 206 -18.91 21.37 -4.08
C ASP A 206 -18.27 22.73 -3.74
N ALA A 207 -16.99 22.93 -4.08
CA ALA A 207 -16.30 24.20 -3.88
C ALA A 207 -16.97 25.34 -4.66
N ARG A 208 -17.36 25.11 -5.92
CA ARG A 208 -18.12 26.08 -6.73
C ARG A 208 -19.49 26.37 -6.13
N TYR A 209 -20.19 25.34 -5.64
CA TYR A 209 -21.48 25.50 -4.98
C TYR A 209 -21.35 26.40 -3.73
N TYR A 210 -20.41 26.10 -2.84
CA TYR A 210 -20.20 26.91 -1.62
C TYR A 210 -19.72 28.33 -1.94
N LYS A 211 -18.86 28.51 -2.94
CA LYS A 211 -18.45 29.85 -3.39
C LYS A 211 -19.65 30.67 -3.88
N ASN A 212 -20.52 30.07 -4.70
CA ASN A 212 -21.73 30.73 -5.19
C ASN A 212 -22.73 31.03 -4.05
N ALA A 213 -22.85 30.13 -3.07
CA ALA A 213 -23.69 30.36 -1.89
C ALA A 213 -23.16 31.51 -1.03
N LEU A 214 -21.84 31.60 -0.84
CA LEU A 214 -21.20 32.72 -0.13
C LEU A 214 -21.41 34.05 -0.85
N GLU A 215 -21.29 34.09 -2.18
CA GLU A 215 -21.52 35.31 -2.95
C GLU A 215 -22.97 35.79 -2.82
N LYS A 216 -23.95 34.87 -2.93
CA LYS A 216 -25.36 35.18 -2.70
C LYS A 216 -25.61 35.71 -1.29
N LEU A 217 -25.03 35.09 -0.27
CA LEU A 217 -25.17 35.55 1.11
C LEU A 217 -24.56 36.95 1.29
N ARG A 218 -23.41 37.20 0.68
CA ARG A 218 -22.76 38.52 0.70
C ARG A 218 -23.64 39.59 0.05
N ASP A 219 -24.24 39.30 -1.10
CA ASP A 219 -25.18 40.20 -1.77
C ASP A 219 -26.43 40.47 -0.93
N GLU A 220 -27.00 39.43 -0.30
CA GLU A 220 -28.16 39.57 0.59
C GLU A 220 -27.84 40.40 1.83
N VAL A 221 -26.68 40.16 2.45
CA VAL A 221 -26.20 40.95 3.60
C VAL A 221 -25.97 42.39 3.18
N GLY A 222 -25.29 42.64 2.05
CA GLY A 222 -25.07 44.01 1.55
C GLY A 222 -26.38 44.75 1.25
N LYS A 223 -27.39 44.07 0.69
CA LYS A 223 -28.74 44.64 0.51
C LYS A 223 -29.40 44.96 1.85
N LYS A 224 -29.35 44.04 2.83
CA LYS A 224 -29.91 44.27 4.17
C LYS A 224 -29.23 45.42 4.89
N GLU A 225 -27.90 45.50 4.83
CA GLU A 225 -27.11 46.60 5.39
C GLU A 225 -27.47 47.94 4.75
N SER A 226 -27.66 47.99 3.42
CA SER A 226 -28.11 49.20 2.73
C SER A 226 -29.50 49.65 3.20
N VAL A 227 -30.45 48.71 3.33
CA VAL A 227 -31.80 49.00 3.85
C VAL A 227 -31.77 49.48 5.29
N LEU A 228 -31.02 48.81 6.16
CA LEU A 228 -30.85 49.22 7.56
C LEU A 228 -30.21 50.61 7.66
N THR A 229 -29.20 50.88 6.83
CA THR A 229 -28.56 52.19 6.78
C THR A 229 -29.55 53.28 6.38
N LYS A 230 -30.37 53.07 5.35
CA LYS A 230 -31.44 54.01 4.97
C LYS A 230 -32.44 54.23 6.10
N SER A 231 -32.93 53.14 6.72
CA SER A 231 -33.86 53.22 7.85
C SER A 231 -33.28 54.00 9.03
N ILE A 232 -31.99 53.83 9.34
CA ILE A 232 -31.31 54.61 10.38
C ILE A 232 -31.31 56.12 10.03
N HIS A 233 -31.05 56.49 8.77
CA HIS A 233 -31.07 57.89 8.35
C HIS A 233 -32.48 58.48 8.44
N ASP A 234 -33.50 57.75 7.99
CA ASP A 234 -34.90 58.17 8.07
C ASP A 234 -35.34 58.37 9.52
N LEU A 235 -35.02 57.43 10.41
CA LEU A 235 -35.31 57.53 11.84
C LEU A 235 -34.58 58.70 12.50
N LYS A 236 -33.31 58.94 12.15
CA LYS A 236 -32.57 60.12 12.64
C LYS A 236 -33.22 61.43 12.17
N ALA A 237 -33.69 61.49 10.92
CA ALA A 237 -34.38 62.67 10.41
C ALA A 237 -35.72 62.91 11.13
N GLU A 238 -36.51 61.86 11.37
CA GLU A 238 -37.75 61.94 12.14
C GLU A 238 -37.51 62.34 13.60
N LEU A 239 -36.45 61.82 14.23
CA LEU A 239 -36.06 62.20 15.58
C LEU A 239 -35.67 63.68 15.64
N ALA A 240 -34.85 64.16 14.69
CA ALA A 240 -34.48 65.58 14.61
C ALA A 240 -35.70 66.50 14.43
N LYS A 241 -36.68 66.13 13.59
CA LYS A 241 -37.94 66.89 13.45
C LYS A 241 -38.71 66.94 14.77
N LYS A 242 -38.80 65.82 15.49
CA LYS A 242 -39.47 65.75 16.79
C LYS A 242 -38.75 66.62 17.83
N ASP A 243 -37.43 66.62 17.86
CA ASP A 243 -36.64 67.45 18.79
C ASP A 243 -36.88 68.94 18.55
N VAL A 244 -36.86 69.40 17.29
CA VAL A 244 -37.19 70.80 16.94
C VAL A 244 -38.62 71.16 17.37
N LYS A 245 -39.58 70.26 17.17
CA LYS A 245 -40.97 70.47 17.60
C LYS A 245 -41.09 70.57 19.12
N ILE A 246 -40.41 69.68 19.85
CA ILE A 246 -40.38 69.71 21.32
C ILE A 246 -39.76 71.02 21.82
N GLU A 247 -38.66 71.47 21.23
CA GLU A 247 -38.00 72.72 21.65
C GLU A 247 -38.86 73.95 21.35
N THR A 248 -39.56 73.95 20.20
CA THR A 248 -40.53 74.99 19.86
C THR A 248 -41.68 75.02 20.87
N GLN A 249 -42.26 73.85 21.20
CA GLN A 249 -43.34 73.73 22.18
C GLN A 249 -42.88 74.17 23.58
N ARG A 250 -41.66 73.81 24.00
CA ARG A 250 -41.07 74.29 25.26
C ARG A 250 -40.94 75.81 25.30
N THR A 251 -40.51 76.42 24.21
CA THR A 251 -40.40 77.88 24.11
C THR A 251 -41.77 78.56 24.17
N GLN A 252 -42.77 78.01 23.48
CA GLN A 252 -44.16 78.49 23.55
C GLN A 252 -44.73 78.40 24.97
N LEU A 253 -44.54 77.26 25.65
CA LEU A 253 -44.99 77.08 27.04
C LEU A 253 -44.35 78.11 27.97
N ARG A 254 -43.03 78.36 27.84
CA ARG A 254 -42.35 79.41 28.62
C ARG A 254 -42.93 80.81 28.38
N SER A 255 -43.26 81.12 27.12
CA SER A 255 -43.89 82.40 26.76
C SER A 255 -45.29 82.54 27.36
N GLN A 256 -46.11 81.49 27.25
CA GLN A 256 -47.46 81.46 27.82
C GLN A 256 -47.41 81.53 29.36
N ASP A 257 -46.47 80.86 30.01
CA ASP A 257 -46.26 80.96 31.46
C ASP A 257 -45.88 82.39 31.89
N ALA A 258 -45.09 83.11 31.08
CA ALA A 258 -44.75 84.51 31.34
C ALA A 258 -45.98 85.43 31.17
N GLU A 259 -46.77 85.24 30.13
CA GLU A 259 -48.02 85.98 29.90
C GLU A 259 -49.04 85.72 31.02
N LEU A 260 -49.22 84.46 31.43
CA LEU A 260 -50.09 84.10 32.56
C LEU A 260 -49.64 84.77 33.87
N LYS A 261 -48.33 84.92 34.10
CA LYS A 261 -47.81 85.65 35.27
C LYS A 261 -48.17 87.13 35.20
N LEU A 262 -48.03 87.77 34.04
CA LEU A 262 -48.44 89.17 33.84
C LEU A 262 -49.94 89.34 34.05
N LEU A 263 -50.78 88.50 33.44
CA LEU A 263 -52.23 88.54 33.62
C LEU A 263 -52.65 88.32 35.08
N LYS A 264 -51.97 87.42 35.81
CA LYS A 264 -52.22 87.25 37.26
C LYS A 264 -51.85 88.49 38.06
N GLN A 265 -50.73 89.15 37.72
CA GLN A 265 -50.33 90.40 38.35
C GLN A 265 -51.33 91.53 38.05
N ASP A 266 -51.74 91.68 36.79
CA ASP A 266 -52.72 92.68 36.36
C ASP A 266 -54.08 92.44 37.02
N ASN A 267 -54.55 91.20 37.08
CA ASN A 267 -55.79 90.86 37.78
C ASN A 267 -55.71 91.19 39.29
N ALA A 268 -54.56 90.95 39.92
CA ALA A 268 -54.35 91.33 41.31
C ALA A 268 -54.33 92.86 41.51
N LEU A 269 -53.77 93.63 40.57
CA LEU A 269 -53.81 95.09 40.57
C LEU A 269 -55.23 95.62 40.35
N GLN A 270 -55.93 95.14 39.32
CA GLN A 270 -57.32 95.48 39.04
C GLN A 270 -58.24 95.16 40.22
N SER A 271 -58.06 94.01 40.86
CA SER A 271 -58.83 93.65 42.06
C SER A 271 -58.61 94.65 43.21
N ARG A 272 -57.37 95.13 43.40
CA ARG A 272 -57.06 96.17 44.41
C ARG A 272 -57.66 97.53 44.03
N GLU A 273 -57.62 97.91 42.75
CA GLU A 273 -58.22 99.16 42.26
C GLU A 273 -59.75 99.13 42.38
N LEU A 274 -60.40 98.03 41.99
CA LEU A 274 -61.84 97.84 42.17
C LEU A 274 -62.24 97.93 43.64
N ALA A 275 -61.47 97.33 44.55
CA ALA A 275 -61.72 97.47 45.99
C ALA A 275 -61.62 98.95 46.43
N ARG A 276 -60.61 99.69 45.96
CA ARG A 276 -60.46 101.14 46.23
C ARG A 276 -61.64 101.95 45.68
N TYR A 277 -62.02 101.75 44.42
CA TYR A 277 -63.16 102.44 43.80
C TYR A 277 -64.46 102.12 44.51
N THR A 278 -64.67 100.86 44.90
CA THR A 278 -65.85 100.44 45.66
C THR A 278 -65.91 101.16 47.01
N SER A 279 -64.80 101.22 47.75
CA SER A 279 -64.72 101.98 49.00
C SER A 279 -64.96 103.49 48.79
N SER A 280 -64.39 104.08 47.74
CA SER A 280 -64.60 105.50 47.42
C SER A 280 -66.04 105.80 47.03
N LEU A 281 -66.67 104.92 46.24
CA LEU A 281 -68.07 105.05 45.85
C LEU A 281 -69.00 104.93 47.06
N LEU A 282 -68.73 104.00 47.99
CA LEU A 282 -69.46 103.90 49.25
C LEU A 282 -69.33 105.17 50.10
N ALA A 283 -68.13 105.77 50.16
CA ALA A 283 -67.91 107.02 50.87
C ALA A 283 -68.71 108.19 50.27
N GLU A 284 -68.67 108.37 48.94
CA GLU A 284 -69.48 109.39 48.26
C GLU A 284 -70.99 109.09 48.36
N THR A 285 -71.41 107.83 48.25
CA THR A 285 -72.83 107.44 48.46
C THR A 285 -73.31 107.83 49.86
N ASN A 286 -72.51 107.57 50.89
CA ASN A 286 -72.83 107.96 52.27
C ASN A 286 -72.90 109.48 52.44
N LYS A 287 -72.00 110.22 51.78
CA LYS A 287 -72.00 111.68 51.78
C LYS A 287 -73.22 112.24 51.06
N THR A 288 -73.58 111.70 49.90
CA THR A 288 -74.81 112.05 49.17
C THR A 288 -76.03 111.79 50.03
N LYS A 289 -76.14 110.63 50.67
CA LYS A 289 -77.25 110.32 51.58
C LYS A 289 -77.37 111.34 52.73
N ARG A 290 -76.26 111.72 53.36
CA ARG A 290 -76.25 112.78 54.39
C ARG A 290 -76.73 114.13 53.86
N LEU A 291 -76.33 114.48 52.64
CA LEU A 291 -76.78 115.72 51.98
C LEU A 291 -78.27 115.66 51.63
N GLU A 292 -78.78 114.52 51.16
CA GLU A 292 -80.21 114.29 50.91
C GLU A 292 -81.03 114.38 52.20
N ASP A 293 -80.56 113.76 53.29
CA ASP A 293 -81.22 113.85 54.59
C ASP A 293 -81.26 115.31 55.08
N LYS A 294 -80.14 116.03 54.95
CA LYS A 294 -80.09 117.48 55.27
C LYS A 294 -81.02 118.31 54.37
N ALA A 295 -81.14 117.97 53.09
CA ALA A 295 -82.06 118.62 52.18
C ALA A 295 -83.52 118.36 52.57
N ARG A 296 -83.87 117.13 53.00
CA ARG A 296 -85.19 116.79 53.54
C ARG A 296 -85.51 117.56 54.82
N ASP A 297 -84.56 117.69 55.74
CA ASP A 297 -84.73 118.48 56.96
C ASP A 297 -85.01 119.96 56.64
N LEU A 298 -84.26 120.53 55.70
CA LEU A 298 -84.48 121.90 55.23
C LEU A 298 -85.85 122.07 54.54
N ASP A 299 -86.27 121.12 53.71
CA ASP A 299 -87.60 121.15 53.07
C ASP A 299 -88.73 121.05 54.11
N GLY A 300 -88.53 120.24 55.17
CA GLY A 300 -89.42 120.18 56.33
C GLY A 300 -89.53 121.51 57.06
N GLU A 301 -88.40 122.19 57.31
CA GLU A 301 -88.38 123.51 57.95
C GLU A 301 -89.06 124.58 57.07
N ILE A 302 -88.83 124.54 55.75
CA ILE A 302 -89.51 125.43 54.78
C ILE A 302 -91.03 125.22 54.83
N ARG A 303 -91.51 123.97 54.83
CA ARG A 303 -92.95 123.68 54.96
C ARG A 303 -93.52 124.22 56.26
N ARG A 304 -92.81 124.06 57.37
CA ARG A 304 -93.23 124.58 58.69
C ARG A 304 -93.32 126.11 58.69
N LEU A 305 -92.34 126.79 58.10
CA LEU A 305 -92.34 128.25 57.94
C LEU A 305 -93.47 128.73 57.03
N ASN A 306 -93.68 128.08 55.88
CA ASN A 306 -94.79 128.39 54.97
C ASN A 306 -96.15 128.19 55.64
N GLN A 307 -96.33 127.11 56.40
CA GLN A 307 -97.55 126.88 57.17
C GLN A 307 -97.78 127.98 58.22
N LYS A 308 -96.72 128.39 58.93
CA LYS A 308 -96.78 129.49 59.90
C LYS A 308 -97.18 130.81 59.23
N GLN A 309 -96.59 131.12 58.07
CA GLN A 309 -96.93 132.30 57.27
C GLN A 309 -98.39 132.25 56.79
N HIS A 310 -98.85 131.10 56.28
CA HIS A 310 -100.23 130.92 55.84
C HIS A 310 -101.22 131.14 57.00
N ASN A 311 -100.97 130.55 58.17
CA ASN A 311 -101.81 130.75 59.35
C ASN A 311 -101.85 132.22 59.79
N SER A 312 -100.70 132.91 59.80
CA SER A 312 -100.65 134.35 60.10
C SER A 312 -101.42 135.19 59.08
N THR A 313 -101.43 134.79 57.81
CA THR A 313 -102.19 135.46 56.74
C THR A 313 -103.69 135.26 56.92
N VAL A 314 -104.13 134.05 57.29
CA VAL A 314 -105.54 133.73 57.56
C VAL A 314 -106.06 134.50 58.77
N ASP A 315 -105.29 134.59 59.86
CA ASP A 315 -105.66 135.37 61.04
C ASP A 315 -105.77 136.86 60.72
N TRP A 316 -104.88 137.38 59.88
CA TRP A 316 -104.96 138.75 59.36
C TRP A 316 -106.24 139.00 58.57
N SER A 317 -106.57 138.09 57.63
CA SER A 317 -107.79 138.18 56.82
C SER A 317 -109.07 138.11 57.67
N ARG A 318 -109.09 137.30 58.74
CA ARG A 318 -110.21 137.27 59.70
C ARG A 318 -110.39 138.60 60.43
N ARG A 319 -109.30 139.22 60.91
CA ARG A 319 -109.35 140.55 61.55
C ARG A 319 -109.84 141.61 60.57
N GLU A 320 -109.34 141.59 59.35
CA GLU A 320 -109.76 142.53 58.30
C GLU A 320 -111.26 142.41 57.98
N ASN A 321 -111.77 141.18 57.83
CA ASN A 321 -113.20 140.96 57.59
C ASN A 321 -114.07 141.43 58.76
N SER A 322 -113.61 141.26 60.00
CA SER A 322 -114.34 141.78 61.17
C SER A 322 -114.41 143.30 61.18
N LEU A 323 -113.34 143.98 60.76
CA LEU A 323 -113.31 145.44 60.62
C LEU A 323 -114.24 145.93 59.49
N ARG A 324 -114.27 145.25 58.35
CA ARG A 324 -115.19 145.57 57.23
C ARG A 324 -116.66 145.48 57.64
N LYS A 325 -117.01 144.50 58.49
CA LYS A 325 -118.39 144.35 59.00
C LYS A 325 -118.80 145.53 59.89
N ILE A 326 -117.92 145.96 60.79
CA ILE A 326 -118.16 147.13 61.66
C ILE A 326 -118.33 148.41 60.83
N LEU A 327 -117.54 148.57 59.76
CA LEU A 327 -117.64 149.71 58.85
C LEU A 327 -119.01 149.76 58.16
N LYS A 328 -119.48 148.63 57.63
CA LYS A 328 -120.78 148.52 56.97
C LYS A 328 -121.95 148.83 57.91
N ASP A 329 -121.90 148.33 59.14
CA ASP A 329 -122.94 148.63 60.14
C ASP A 329 -123.03 150.14 60.44
N LYS A 330 -121.90 150.86 60.38
CA LYS A 330 -121.84 152.33 60.54
C LYS A 330 -122.35 153.09 59.30
N GLU A 331 -122.09 152.59 58.10
CA GLU A 331 -122.63 153.16 56.86
C GLU A 331 -124.17 153.04 56.80
N ASP A 332 -124.74 151.91 57.20
CA ASP A 332 -126.20 151.69 57.25
C ASP A 332 -126.91 152.56 58.32
N GLU A 333 -126.19 152.98 59.36
CA GLU A 333 -126.66 153.94 60.36
C GLU A 333 -126.69 155.37 59.78
N LEU A 334 -125.70 155.74 58.98
CA LEU A 334 -125.60 157.04 58.29
C LEU A 334 -126.70 157.25 57.24
N VAL A 335 -127.04 156.21 56.46
CA VAL A 335 -128.10 156.30 55.45
C VAL A 335 -129.47 156.56 56.10
N ARG A 336 -129.72 155.95 57.27
CA ARG A 336 -130.97 156.14 58.01
C ARG A 336 -131.12 157.56 58.58
N THR A 337 -130.03 158.18 59.02
CA THR A 337 -130.05 159.56 59.53
C THR A 337 -130.21 160.57 58.41
N LEU A 338 -129.54 160.38 57.27
CA LEU A 338 -129.70 161.21 56.06
C LEU A 338 -131.14 161.20 55.56
N ALA A 339 -131.79 160.04 55.46
CA ALA A 339 -133.19 159.93 55.03
C ALA A 339 -134.18 160.67 55.96
N ARG A 340 -133.87 160.74 57.26
CA ARG A 340 -134.65 161.50 58.25
C ARG A 340 -134.49 163.01 58.08
N LEU A 341 -133.29 163.44 57.71
CA LEU A 341 -132.94 164.84 57.47
C LEU A 341 -133.62 165.37 56.19
N THR A 342 -133.61 164.58 55.11
CA THR A 342 -134.28 164.92 53.85
C THR A 342 -135.81 165.04 53.98
N SER A 343 -136.44 164.27 54.89
CA SER A 343 -137.88 164.36 55.12
C SER A 343 -138.27 165.62 55.90
N LEU A 344 -137.40 166.08 56.82
CA LEU A 344 -137.55 167.33 57.55
C LEU A 344 -137.35 168.55 56.64
N GLU A 345 -136.36 168.51 55.75
CA GLU A 345 -136.14 169.57 54.73
C GLU A 345 -137.35 169.75 53.82
N LYS A 346 -137.95 168.64 53.32
CA LYS A 346 -139.16 168.72 52.50
C LYS A 346 -140.36 169.36 53.21
N ARG A 347 -140.46 169.17 54.54
CA ARG A 347 -141.53 169.73 55.37
C ARG A 347 -141.35 171.24 55.61
N ILE A 348 -140.10 171.70 55.71
CA ILE A 348 -139.76 173.13 55.84
C ILE A 348 -140.07 173.87 54.53
N ILE A 349 -139.68 173.30 53.38
CA ILE A 349 -139.92 173.91 52.05
C ILE A 349 -141.43 174.10 51.79
N THR A 350 -142.27 173.15 52.21
CA THR A 350 -143.74 173.28 52.03
C THR A 350 -144.35 174.38 52.90
N GLN A 351 -143.83 174.59 54.12
CA GLN A 351 -144.28 175.67 55.00
C GLN A 351 -143.81 177.05 54.51
N ASP A 352 -142.65 177.13 53.86
CA ASP A 352 -142.12 178.37 53.25
C ASP A 352 -142.91 178.80 51.99
N GLU A 353 -143.41 177.87 51.20
CA GLU A 353 -144.23 178.18 50.01
C GLU A 353 -145.67 178.61 50.33
N GLU A 354 -146.25 178.13 51.43
CA GLU A 354 -147.54 178.64 51.92
C GLU A 354 -147.42 180.07 52.48
N LEU A 355 -146.32 180.39 53.19
CA LEU A 355 -146.02 181.76 53.64
C LEU A 355 -145.87 182.74 52.47
N ARG A 356 -145.26 182.32 51.35
CA ARG A 356 -145.16 183.16 50.14
C ARG A 356 -146.51 183.44 49.48
N ARG A 357 -147.45 182.49 49.50
CA ARG A 357 -148.80 182.70 48.91
C ARG A 357 -149.63 183.69 49.74
N LEU A 358 -149.52 183.66 51.07
CA LEU A 358 -150.20 184.57 51.98
C LEU A 358 -149.76 186.05 51.85
N ASN A 359 -148.54 186.31 51.36
CA ASN A 359 -148.01 187.67 51.18
C ASN A 359 -148.37 188.35 49.84
N SER A 360 -149.04 187.66 48.91
CA SER A 360 -149.32 188.17 47.54
C SER A 360 -150.75 188.66 47.32
N ARG A 361 -151.54 188.87 48.39
CA ARG A 361 -152.92 189.38 48.29
C ARG A 361 -153.34 190.37 49.39
N LEU A 362 -152.37 191.04 49.99
CA LEU A 362 -152.41 192.48 50.26
C LEU A 362 -151.73 193.17 49.08
#